data_AF-A0A850UWK5-F1
#
_entry.id   AF-A0A850UWK5-F1
#
_cell.length_a   1.000
_cell.length_b   1.000
_cell.length_c   1.000
_cell.angle_alpha   90.00
_cell.angle_beta   90.00
_cell.angle_gamma   90.00
#
_symmetry.space_group_name_H-M   'P 1'
#
loop_
_entity.id
_entity.type
_entity.pdbx_description
1 polymer ?
#
loop_
_entity_poly.entity_id
_entity_poly.type
_entity_poly.pdbx_seq_one_letter_code
_entity_poly.pdbx_strand_id
1 'polypeptide(L)' 'MGMSDFYSTGADRQEAIATLHRALELGVTLLDTADMYGPHTNEELVGEAIKGKRQQVFLATKFGILRD' A
#
# COMPACT_ATOMS: atom_id res chain seq x y z
N MET A 1 0.94 5.39 -2.32
CA MET A 1 2.14 5.08 -1.51
C MET A 1 2.82 3.83 -2.08
N GLY A 2 3.94 3.98 -2.78
CA GLY A 2 4.64 2.88 -3.46
C GLY A 2 5.68 2.20 -2.58
N MET A 3 5.23 1.52 -1.53
CA MET A 3 6.08 0.88 -0.52
C MET A 3 6.92 -0.28 -1.08
N SER A 4 6.41 -0.98 -2.09
CA SER A 4 7.09 -2.12 -2.73
C SER A 4 8.20 -1.77 -3.72
N ASP A 5 8.46 -0.48 -4.03
CA ASP A 5 9.40 -0.09 -5.12
C ASP A 5 10.04 1.29 -4.93
N PHE A 6 9.28 2.26 -4.44
CA PHE A 6 9.72 3.67 -4.41
C PHE A 6 10.11 4.15 -3.01
N TYR A 7 9.52 3.58 -1.96
CA TYR A 7 9.75 4.01 -0.58
C TYR A 7 10.63 3.05 0.23
N SER A 8 11.15 1.99 -0.39
CA SER A 8 12.10 1.08 0.25
C SER A 8 13.25 0.74 -0.70
N THR A 9 14.46 0.59 -0.16
CA THR A 9 15.63 0.05 -0.88
C THR A 9 15.76 -1.47 -0.70
N GLY A 10 14.67 -2.11 -0.30
CA GLY A 10 14.58 -3.49 0.16
C GLY A 10 13.34 -3.61 1.05
N ALA A 11 12.22 -4.03 0.47
CA ALA A 11 10.94 -4.03 1.16
C ALA A 11 10.90 -5.12 2.23
N ASP A 12 11.12 -4.78 3.50
CA ASP A 12 10.59 -5.60 4.58
C ASP A 12 9.07 -5.44 4.57
N ARG A 13 8.38 -6.46 4.04
CA ARG A 13 6.93 -6.53 3.97
C ARG A 13 6.29 -6.32 5.35
N GLN A 14 6.93 -6.80 6.42
CA GLN A 14 6.42 -6.63 7.78
C GLN A 14 6.46 -5.17 8.20
N GLU A 15 7.55 -4.46 7.93
CA GLU A 15 7.70 -3.04 8.23
C GLU A 15 6.71 -2.18 7.43
N ALA A 16 6.48 -2.50 6.15
CA ALA A 16 5.50 -1.81 5.33
C ALA A 16 4.06 -1.98 5.88
N ILE A 17 3.70 -3.20 6.31
CA ILE A 17 2.40 -3.45 6.96
C ILE A 17 2.31 -2.71 8.30
N ALA A 18 3.36 -2.74 9.11
CA ALA A 18 3.41 -2.02 10.39
C ALA A 18 3.25 -0.50 10.19
N THR A 19 3.85 0.05 9.14
CA THR A 19 3.69 1.46 8.74
C THR A 19 2.24 1.78 8.41
N LEU A 20 1.58 0.93 7.61
CA LEU A 20 0.17 1.10 7.27
C LEU A 20 -0.72 1.01 8.51
N HIS A 21 -0.48 0.04 9.41
CA HIS A 21 -1.22 -0.08 10.67
C HIS A 21 -1.04 1.15 11.55
N ARG A 22 0.20 1.64 11.68
CA ARG A 22 0.48 2.85 12.45
C ARG A 22 -0.21 4.08 11.87
N ALA A 23 -0.29 4.21 10.55
CA ALA A 23 -1.03 5.29 9.91
C ALA A 23 -2.53 5.25 10.27
N LEU A 24 -3.15 4.05 10.24
CA LEU A 24 -4.56 3.88 10.64
C LEU A 24 -4.78 4.23 12.11
N GLU A 25 -3.87 3.81 13.01
CA GLU A 25 -3.93 4.17 14.44
C GLU A 25 -3.86 5.68 14.67
N LEU A 26 -3.15 6.41 13.80
CA LEU A 26 -3.04 7.86 13.84
C LEU A 26 -4.22 8.59 13.17
N GLY A 27 -5.22 7.86 12.68
CA GLY A 27 -6.42 8.42 12.06
C GLY A 27 -6.28 8.72 10.57
N VAL A 28 -5.20 8.28 9.91
CA VAL A 28 -5.09 8.35 8.45
C VAL A 28 -6.04 7.31 7.85
N THR A 29 -7.03 7.76 7.08
CA THR A 29 -8.06 6.88 6.50
C THR A 29 -8.01 6.80 4.98
N LEU A 30 -7.26 7.68 4.30
CA LEU A 30 -7.04 7.61 2.86
C LEU A 30 -5.76 6.83 2.56
N LEU A 31 -5.90 5.67 1.92
CA LEU A 31 -4.77 4.92 1.37
C LEU A 31 -4.79 5.03 -0.15
N ASP A 32 -3.67 5.51 -0.68
CA ASP A 32 -3.42 5.65 -2.11
C ASP A 32 -2.47 4.56 -2.59
N THR A 33 -2.73 3.94 -3.74
CA THR A 33 -1.87 2.94 -4.39
C THR A 33 -1.93 3.08 -5.93
N ALA A 34 -1.23 2.22 -6.65
CA ALA A 34 -1.30 2.05 -8.11
C ALA A 34 -0.79 0.66 -8.51
N ASP A 35 -1.24 0.16 -9.65
CA ASP A 35 -0.75 -1.08 -10.28
C ASP A 35 0.78 -1.06 -10.52
N MET A 36 1.31 0.08 -10.93
CA MET A 36 2.71 0.27 -11.29
C MET A 36 3.67 0.39 -10.08
N TYR A 37 3.14 0.46 -8.86
CA TYR A 37 3.98 0.54 -7.66
C TYR A 37 4.52 -0.86 -7.35
N GLY A 38 5.77 -1.13 -7.75
CA GLY A 38 6.48 -2.42 -7.59
C GLY A 38 5.87 -3.53 -8.41
N PRO A 39 5.93 -3.46 -9.74
CA PRO A 39 4.85 -3.82 -10.65
C PRO A 39 3.93 -4.93 -10.11
N HIS A 40 2.68 -4.56 -9.85
CA HIS A 40 1.60 -5.43 -9.39
C HIS A 40 1.68 -5.94 -7.93
N THR A 41 2.73 -5.63 -7.16
CA THR A 41 2.88 -6.14 -5.77
C THR A 41 2.37 -5.20 -4.68
N ASN A 42 2.33 -3.87 -4.91
CA ASN A 42 1.94 -2.93 -3.85
C ASN A 42 0.44 -2.98 -3.54
N GLU A 43 -0.41 -3.27 -4.52
CA GLU A 43 -1.84 -3.50 -4.26
C GLU A 43 -2.08 -4.76 -3.42
N GLU A 44 -1.31 -5.83 -3.63
CA GLU A 44 -1.35 -7.04 -2.80
C GLU A 44 -0.89 -6.75 -1.36
N LEU A 45 0.18 -5.95 -1.20
CA LEU A 45 0.67 -5.51 0.11
C LEU A 45 -0.39 -4.70 0.87
N VAL A 46 -1.02 -3.72 0.20
CA VAL A 46 -2.11 -2.93 0.80
C VAL A 46 -3.30 -3.82 1.14
N GLY A 47 -3.65 -4.76 0.26
CA GLY A 47 -4.73 -5.73 0.48
C GLY A 47 -4.51 -6.60 1.72
N GLU A 48 -3.29 -7.09 1.92
CA GLU A 48 -2.91 -7.82 3.14
C GLU A 48 -3.02 -6.93 4.37
N ALA A 49 -2.45 -5.72 4.32
CA ALA A 49 -2.41 -4.80 5.45
C ALA A 49 -3.81 -4.42 5.96
N ILE A 50 -4.80 -4.27 5.08
CA ILE A 50 -6.16 -3.85 5.43
C ILE A 50 -7.14 -5.02 5.62
N LYS A 51 -6.68 -6.27 5.59
CA LYS A 51 -7.53 -7.44 5.84
C LYS A 51 -8.18 -7.34 7.23
N GLY A 52 -9.52 -7.43 7.27
CA GLY A 52 -10.30 -7.22 8.50
C GLY A 52 -10.45 -5.76 8.95
N LYS A 53 -9.82 -4.80 8.26
CA LYS A 53 -9.86 -3.35 8.55
C LYS A 53 -10.43 -2.52 7.38
N ARG A 54 -10.97 -3.17 6.34
CA ARG A 54 -11.41 -2.53 5.09
C ARG A 54 -12.36 -1.34 5.30
N GLN A 55 -13.23 -1.39 6.30
CA GLN A 55 -14.20 -0.32 6.59
C GLN A 55 -13.56 0.94 7.20
N GLN A 56 -12.31 0.85 7.67
CA GLN A 56 -11.57 2.00 8.23
C GLN A 56 -10.87 2.83 7.15
N VAL A 57 -10.95 2.40 5.88
CA VAL A 57 -10.11 2.90 4.80
C VAL A 57 -10.93 3.36 3.60
N PHE A 58 -10.64 4.54 3.10
CA PHE A 58 -10.89 4.93 1.72
C PHE A 58 -9.69 4.54 0.88
N LEU A 59 -9.89 3.61 -0.07
CA LEU A 59 -8.83 3.08 -0.92
C LEU A 59 -8.93 3.69 -2.32
N ALA A 60 -7.88 4.39 -2.74
CA ALA A 60 -7.74 4.93 -4.09
C ALA A 60 -6.62 4.20 -4.83
N THR A 61 -6.88 3.81 -6.08
CA THR A 61 -5.87 3.24 -6.98
C THR A 61 -5.77 4.05 -8.27
N LYS A 62 -4.73 3.78 -9.07
CA LYS A 62 -4.43 4.40 -10.35
C LYS A 62 -3.97 3.31 -11.33
N PHE A 63 -4.18 3.58 -12.60
CA PHE A 63 -3.78 2.71 -13.71
C PHE A 63 -3.36 3.56 -14.91
N GLY A 64 -2.79 2.91 -15.94
CA GLY A 64 -2.53 3.52 -17.25
C GLY A 64 -1.05 3.73 -17.59
N ILE A 65 -0.14 3.33 -16.71
CA ILE A 65 1.30 3.28 -16.99
C ILE A 65 1.69 1.83 -17.24
N LEU A 66 2.24 1.56 -18.43
CA LEU A 66 2.85 0.27 -18.76
C LEU A 66 4.33 0.33 -18.38
N ARG A 67 4.79 -0.64 -17.60
CA ARG A 67 6.21 -0.87 -17.27
C ARG A 67 6.58 -2.25 -17.79
N ASP A 68 7.68 -2.31 -18.52
CA ASP A 68 8.26 -3.54 -19.07
C ASP A 68 8.93 -4.40 -17.99
#